data_AF-A0A4W3HLX8-F1
#
_entry.id   AF-A0A4W3HLX8-F1
#
_cell.length_a   1.000
_cell.length_b   1.000
_cell.length_c   1.000
_cell.angle_alpha   90.00
_cell.angle_beta   90.00
_cell.angle_gamma   90.00
#
_symmetry.space_group_name_H-M   'P 1'
#
loop_
_entity.id
_entity.type
_entity.pdbx_description
1 polymer ?
#
loop_
_entity_poly.entity_id
_entity_poly.type
_entity_poly.pdbx_seq_one_letter_code
_entity_poly.pdbx_strand_id
1 'polypeptide(L)'
;MSSQKPLLCPWLIEQIDSGNYAGVHWVDPEKTRFRIPWKHGGRQDFSAEDSKIFEAWAIASGRYRPGRDQPDPSVWKRNFRSALNRKAHFRVVKDHTNSLDDPHKIYEICSSDCESMGGGPCNRELVWSARNIIIIIIIIDKTASLLLLLFCPLSPGDRYQSGGRE
;
A
#
# COMPACT_ATOMS: atom_id res chain seq x y z
N MET A 1 14.71 -22.96 5.92
CA MET A 1 13.36 -22.35 5.99
C MET A 1 12.87 -22.20 4.57
N SER A 2 11.86 -22.96 4.16
CA SER A 2 11.28 -22.81 2.82
C SER A 2 10.57 -21.46 2.74
N SER A 3 11.20 -20.45 2.15
CA SER A 3 10.55 -19.17 1.85
C SER A 3 9.42 -19.45 0.87
N GLN A 4 8.19 -19.55 1.38
CA GLN A 4 7.03 -19.69 0.52
C GLN A 4 6.92 -18.43 -0.34
N LYS A 5 6.71 -18.64 -1.64
CA LYS A 5 6.52 -17.55 -2.58
C LYS A 5 5.29 -16.73 -2.18
N PRO A 6 5.40 -15.40 -1.98
CA PRO A 6 4.26 -14.59 -1.61
C PRO A 6 3.17 -14.63 -2.69
N LEU A 7 1.92 -14.57 -2.27
CA LEU A 7 0.79 -14.36 -3.17
C LEU A 7 0.76 -12.90 -3.63
N LEU A 8 0.44 -12.65 -4.90
CA LEU A 8 0.47 -11.29 -5.45
C LEU A 8 -0.52 -10.37 -4.75
N CYS A 9 -1.74 -10.86 -4.45
CA CYS A 9 -2.80 -10.02 -3.91
C CYS A 9 -2.44 -9.38 -2.55
N PRO A 10 -2.16 -10.16 -1.49
CA PRO A 10 -1.79 -9.57 -0.19
C PRO A 10 -0.51 -8.74 -0.28
N TRP A 11 0.49 -9.20 -1.06
CA TRP A 11 1.73 -8.46 -1.25
C TRP A 11 1.49 -7.09 -1.89
N LEU A 12 0.66 -7.02 -2.93
CA LEU A 12 0.41 -5.78 -3.67
C LEU A 12 -0.37 -4.78 -2.82
N ILE A 13 -1.32 -5.23 -2.00
CA ILE A 13 -2.04 -4.38 -1.03
C ILE A 13 -1.04 -3.70 -0.08
N GLU A 14 -0.13 -4.48 0.52
CA GLU A 14 0.91 -3.94 1.40
C GLU A 14 1.81 -2.93 0.67
N GLN A 15 2.16 -3.19 -0.59
CA GLN A 15 2.98 -2.27 -1.38
C GLN A 15 2.24 -0.96 -1.70
N ILE A 16 0.96 -1.02 -2.01
CA ILE A 16 0.15 0.18 -2.27
C ILE A 16 0.01 0.99 -0.97
N ASP A 17 -0.27 0.33 0.16
CA ASP A 17 -0.36 0.96 1.48
C ASP A 17 0.95 1.60 1.93
N SER A 18 2.09 1.06 1.50
CA SER A 18 3.41 1.64 1.83
C SER A 18 3.66 3.01 1.18
N GLY A 19 2.99 3.34 0.07
CA GLY A 19 3.19 4.59 -0.65
C GLY A 19 4.58 4.77 -1.28
N ASN A 20 5.39 3.70 -1.35
CA ASN A 20 6.80 3.78 -1.76
C ASN A 20 7.03 3.85 -3.29
N TYR A 21 5.98 3.69 -4.09
CA TYR A 21 6.08 3.58 -5.54
C TYR A 21 5.32 4.71 -6.22
N ALA A 22 6.04 5.54 -6.98
CA ALA A 22 5.45 6.69 -7.66
C ALA A 22 4.28 6.27 -8.57
N GLY A 23 3.14 6.96 -8.42
CA GLY A 23 1.94 6.71 -9.23
C GLY A 23 1.17 5.43 -8.90
N VAL A 24 1.62 4.62 -7.94
CA VAL A 24 0.89 3.46 -7.41
C VAL A 24 0.17 3.85 -6.12
N HIS A 25 -1.16 3.89 -6.13
CA HIS A 25 -1.97 4.30 -4.98
C HIS A 25 -3.41 3.81 -5.10
N TRP A 26 -4.13 3.84 -3.97
CA TRP A 26 -5.58 3.67 -3.92
C TRP A 26 -6.28 4.85 -4.59
N VAL A 27 -7.29 4.57 -5.43
CA VAL A 27 -8.09 5.63 -6.08
C VAL A 27 -9.39 5.93 -5.33
N ASP A 28 -9.75 5.09 -4.36
CA ASP A 28 -10.93 5.19 -3.52
C ASP A 28 -10.57 5.02 -2.04
N PRO A 29 -11.30 5.69 -1.12
CA PRO A 29 -11.04 5.57 0.32
C PRO A 29 -11.36 4.17 0.86
N GLU A 30 -12.21 3.40 0.19
CA GLU A 30 -12.60 2.04 0.58
C GLU A 30 -11.52 0.99 0.27
N LYS A 31 -10.41 1.41 -0.37
CA LYS A 31 -9.29 0.55 -0.78
C LYS A 31 -9.74 -0.65 -1.59
N THR A 32 -10.66 -0.44 -2.53
CA THR A 32 -11.15 -1.47 -3.44
C THR A 32 -10.52 -1.37 -4.82
N ARG A 33 -10.05 -0.17 -5.19
CA ARG A 33 -9.49 0.14 -6.49
C ARG A 33 -8.14 0.82 -6.34
N PHE A 34 -7.21 0.38 -7.16
CA PHE A 34 -5.86 0.92 -7.16
C PHE A 34 -5.39 1.20 -8.59
N ARG A 35 -4.46 2.13 -8.67
CA ARG A 35 -3.83 2.56 -9.91
C ARG A 35 -2.40 2.05 -9.98
N ILE A 36 -1.97 1.61 -11.16
CA ILE A 36 -0.59 1.24 -11.45
C ILE A 36 -0.12 1.96 -12.74
N PRO A 37 1.02 2.67 -12.73
CA PRO A 37 1.64 3.21 -13.94
C PRO A 37 1.95 2.09 -14.93
N TRP A 38 1.64 2.31 -16.21
CA TRP A 38 1.76 1.28 -17.23
C TRP A 38 2.53 1.75 -18.47
N LYS A 39 3.42 2.72 -18.29
CA LYS A 39 4.28 3.34 -19.30
C LYS A 39 5.03 2.33 -20.18
N HIS A 40 5.10 2.60 -21.48
CA HIS A 40 5.85 1.77 -22.44
C HIS A 40 7.36 1.97 -22.26
N GLY A 41 8.11 0.86 -22.15
CA GLY A 41 9.56 0.90 -21.91
C GLY A 41 10.39 1.48 -23.06
N GLY A 42 9.82 1.62 -24.26
CA GLY A 42 10.47 2.25 -25.41
C GLY A 42 10.33 3.78 -25.45
N ARG A 43 9.63 4.41 -24.50
CA ARG A 43 9.52 5.88 -24.47
C ARG A 43 10.79 6.49 -23.88
N GLN A 44 11.22 7.63 -24.41
CA GLN A 44 12.42 8.35 -23.94
C GLN A 44 12.34 8.78 -22.47
N ASP A 45 11.13 9.05 -21.99
CA ASP A 45 10.86 9.45 -20.61
C ASP A 45 10.68 8.25 -19.65
N PHE A 46 10.97 7.02 -20.09
CA PHE A 46 10.92 5.83 -19.23
C PHE A 46 12.10 5.82 -18.25
N SER A 47 11.81 5.70 -16.96
CA SER A 47 12.78 5.75 -15.87
C SER A 47 12.80 4.44 -15.06
N ALA A 48 13.82 4.28 -14.22
CA ALA A 48 13.88 3.16 -13.29
C ALA A 48 12.70 3.15 -12.29
N GLU A 49 12.19 4.32 -11.90
CA GLU A 49 11.04 4.44 -11.00
C GLU A 49 9.77 3.81 -11.61
N ASP A 50 9.57 3.92 -12.92
CA ASP A 50 8.45 3.28 -13.64
C ASP A 50 8.49 1.75 -13.54
N SER A 51 9.66 1.17 -13.24
CA SER A 51 9.88 -0.28 -13.17
C SER A 51 9.92 -0.83 -11.74
N LYS A 52 9.96 0.05 -10.75
CA LYS A 52 10.31 -0.28 -9.35
C LYS A 52 9.34 -1.26 -8.69
N ILE A 53 8.03 -1.10 -8.94
CA ILE A 53 7.04 -2.06 -8.42
C ILE A 53 7.16 -3.44 -9.08
N PHE A 54 7.54 -3.50 -10.37
CA PHE A 54 7.75 -4.76 -11.08
C PHE A 54 9.02 -5.46 -10.59
N GLU A 55 10.08 -4.70 -10.36
CA GLU A 55 11.32 -5.19 -9.74
C GLU A 55 11.05 -5.74 -8.34
N ALA A 56 10.36 -4.98 -7.49
CA ALA A 56 10.03 -5.41 -6.13
C ALA A 56 9.25 -6.72 -6.11
N TRP A 57 8.30 -6.92 -7.04
CA TRP A 57 7.61 -8.20 -7.19
C TRP A 57 8.54 -9.32 -7.66
N ALA A 58 9.46 -9.02 -8.59
CA ALA A 58 10.42 -10.00 -9.07
C ALA A 58 11.34 -10.48 -7.93
N ILE A 59 11.77 -9.57 -7.05
CA ILE A 59 12.54 -9.88 -5.83
C ILE A 59 11.69 -10.70 -4.86
N ALA A 60 10.50 -10.20 -4.50
CA ALA A 60 9.62 -10.85 -3.53
C ALA A 60 9.22 -12.27 -3.95
N SER A 61 8.98 -12.48 -5.26
CA SER A 61 8.64 -13.78 -5.82
C SER A 61 9.84 -14.70 -6.05
N GLY A 62 11.07 -14.24 -5.78
CA GLY A 62 12.32 -14.96 -5.99
C GLY A 62 12.71 -15.16 -7.45
N ARG A 63 12.09 -14.41 -8.37
CA ARG A 63 12.35 -14.45 -9.83
C ARG A 63 13.52 -13.56 -10.24
N TYR A 64 13.94 -12.65 -9.38
CA TYR A 64 15.10 -11.79 -9.56
C TYR A 64 15.90 -11.72 -8.26
N ARG A 65 17.21 -11.93 -8.34
CA ARG A 65 18.15 -11.82 -7.23
C ARG A 65 19.16 -10.70 -7.51
N PRO A 66 19.03 -9.54 -6.84
CA PRO A 66 19.98 -8.45 -6.98
C PRO A 66 21.42 -8.91 -6.77
N GLY A 67 22.34 -8.47 -7.62
CA GLY A 67 23.76 -8.84 -7.58
C GLY A 67 24.11 -10.23 -8.13
N ARG A 68 23.13 -11.09 -8.40
CA ARG A 68 23.35 -12.40 -9.05
C ARG A 68 22.78 -12.45 -10.47
N ASP A 69 21.56 -11.96 -10.65
CA ASP A 69 20.87 -11.97 -11.93
C ASP A 69 21.02 -10.61 -12.62
N GLN A 70 21.04 -10.59 -13.96
CA GLN A 70 21.03 -9.34 -14.72
C GLN A 70 19.64 -8.68 -14.67
N PRO A 71 19.55 -7.36 -14.46
CA PRO A 71 18.27 -6.66 -14.41
C PRO A 71 17.59 -6.60 -15.78
N ASP A 72 16.32 -6.99 -15.84
CA ASP A 72 15.50 -6.95 -17.05
C ASP A 72 14.07 -6.44 -16.72
N PRO A 73 13.86 -5.11 -16.80
CA PRO A 73 12.56 -4.49 -16.54
C PRO A 73 11.42 -5.01 -17.44
N SER A 74 11.73 -5.42 -18.67
CA SER A 74 10.74 -5.96 -19.61
C SER A 74 10.21 -7.31 -19.11
N VAL A 75 11.11 -8.18 -18.65
CA VAL A 75 10.77 -9.47 -18.05
C VAL A 75 9.97 -9.29 -16.76
N TRP A 76 10.37 -8.36 -15.89
CA TRP A 76 9.64 -8.08 -14.65
C TRP A 76 8.21 -7.62 -14.92
N LYS A 77 8.02 -6.64 -15.83
CA LYS A 77 6.69 -6.15 -16.22
C LYS A 77 5.83 -7.25 -16.84
N ARG A 78 6.40 -8.09 -17.71
CA ARG A 78 5.70 -9.24 -18.31
C ARG A 78 5.20 -10.23 -17.25
N ASN A 79 6.05 -10.58 -16.28
CA ASN A 79 5.71 -11.51 -15.21
C ASN A 79 4.66 -10.92 -14.26
N PHE A 80 4.78 -9.64 -13.93
CA PHE A 80 3.83 -8.92 -13.11
C PHE A 80 2.44 -8.88 -13.77
N ARG A 81 2.38 -8.54 -15.07
CA ARG A 81 1.14 -8.58 -15.86
C ARG A 81 0.49 -9.96 -15.86
N SER A 82 1.29 -11.03 -16.03
CA SER A 82 0.77 -12.40 -15.98
C SER A 82 0.18 -12.73 -14.61
N ALA A 83 0.80 -12.27 -13.53
CA ALA A 83 0.31 -12.49 -12.18
C ALA A 83 -0.98 -11.70 -11.89
N LEU A 84 -1.11 -10.46 -12.38
CA LEU A 84 -2.34 -9.65 -12.31
C LEU A 84 -3.49 -10.26 -13.12
N ASN A 85 -3.20 -10.85 -14.28
CA ASN A 85 -4.22 -11.41 -15.18
C ASN A 85 -4.81 -12.74 -14.68
N ARG A 86 -4.35 -13.28 -13.55
CA ARG A 86 -5.02 -14.41 -12.90
C ARG A 86 -6.34 -13.90 -12.33
N LYS A 87 -7.44 -14.21 -13.03
CA LYS A 87 -8.78 -13.60 -12.86
C LYS A 87 -9.42 -13.72 -11.47
N ALA A 88 -8.76 -14.36 -10.51
CA ALA A 88 -9.33 -14.61 -9.18
C ALA A 88 -9.32 -13.39 -8.25
N HIS A 89 -8.40 -12.44 -8.45
CA HIS A 89 -8.20 -11.37 -7.46
C HIS A 89 -8.36 -9.96 -8.02
N PHE A 90 -8.17 -9.78 -9.33
CA PHE A 90 -8.12 -8.46 -9.94
C PHE A 90 -8.91 -8.39 -11.23
N ARG A 91 -9.60 -7.26 -11.40
CA ARG A 91 -10.27 -6.88 -12.64
C ARG A 91 -9.80 -5.50 -13.08
N VAL A 92 -9.53 -5.33 -14.37
CA VAL A 92 -9.24 -4.00 -14.93
C VAL A 92 -10.56 -3.24 -15.05
N VAL A 93 -10.65 -2.07 -14.42
CA VAL A 93 -11.81 -1.17 -14.50
C VAL A 93 -11.61 -0.13 -15.60
N LYS A 94 -10.40 0.46 -15.67
CA LYS A 94 -10.04 1.45 -16.68
C LYS A 94 -8.64 1.20 -17.22
N ASP A 95 -8.49 1.34 -18.53
CA ASP A 95 -7.21 1.25 -19.22
C ASP A 95 -6.88 2.59 -19.84
N HIS A 96 -5.92 3.30 -19.24
CA HIS A 96 -5.40 4.58 -19.71
C HIS A 96 -3.99 4.43 -20.28
N THR A 97 -3.60 3.24 -20.74
CA THR A 97 -2.24 3.02 -21.28
C THR A 97 -1.84 3.89 -22.46
N ASN A 98 -2.82 4.33 -23.27
CA ASN A 98 -2.60 5.14 -24.46
C ASN A 98 -2.52 6.65 -24.17
N SER A 99 -2.67 7.10 -22.92
CA SER A 99 -2.54 8.53 -22.62
C SER A 99 -1.09 8.98 -22.76
N LEU A 100 -0.90 10.15 -23.38
CA LEU A 100 0.42 10.72 -23.64
C LEU A 100 1.15 11.09 -22.35
N ASP A 101 0.46 11.75 -21.42
CA ASP A 101 1.10 12.31 -20.22
C ASP A 101 1.13 11.32 -19.06
N ASP A 102 0.06 10.54 -18.88
CA ASP A 102 -0.15 9.76 -17.67
C ASP A 102 -0.59 8.29 -17.90
N PRO A 103 0.23 7.46 -18.58
CA PRO A 103 -0.15 6.10 -18.93
C PRO A 103 -0.29 5.20 -17.69
N HIS A 104 -1.52 4.79 -17.37
CA HIS A 104 -1.82 3.96 -16.20
C HIS A 104 -2.98 2.98 -16.43
N LYS A 105 -3.15 2.03 -15.50
CA LYS A 105 -4.32 1.15 -15.42
C LYS A 105 -4.93 1.21 -14.03
N ILE A 106 -6.26 1.16 -13.97
CA ILE A 106 -7.02 1.06 -12.71
C ILE A 106 -7.55 -0.35 -12.60
N TYR A 107 -7.21 -0.99 -11.49
CA TYR A 107 -7.66 -2.33 -11.12
C TYR A 107 -8.62 -2.24 -9.93
N GLU A 108 -9.51 -3.21 -9.84
CA GLU A 108 -10.41 -3.43 -8.71
C GLU A 108 -10.17 -4.83 -8.16
N ILE A 109 -10.22 -4.93 -6.83
CA ILE A 109 -10.08 -6.20 -6.12
C ILE A 109 -11.41 -6.94 -6.17
N CYS A 110 -11.41 -8.13 -6.79
CA CYS A 110 -12.56 -9.01 -6.80
C CYS A 110 -12.74 -9.61 -5.39
N SER A 111 -13.82 -9.26 -4.70
CA SER A 111 -14.13 -9.80 -3.36
C SER A 111 -14.71 -11.22 -3.39
N SER A 112 -14.97 -11.79 -4.57
CA SER A 112 -15.77 -13.01 -4.76
C SER A 112 -15.04 -14.34 -4.55
N ASP A 113 -13.73 -14.36 -4.42
CA ASP A 113 -12.96 -15.61 -4.51
C ASP A 113 -12.43 -16.08 -3.14
N CYS A 114 -13.21 -15.84 -2.09
CA CYS A 114 -13.10 -16.57 -0.83
C CYS A 114 -14.19 -17.65 -0.66
N GLU A 115 -15.19 -17.72 -1.54
CA GLU A 115 -16.38 -18.56 -1.33
C GLU A 115 -16.36 -19.93 -2.03
N SER A 116 -15.38 -20.24 -2.90
CA SER A 116 -15.40 -21.51 -3.67
C SER A 116 -14.48 -22.62 -3.15
N MET A 117 -13.93 -22.48 -1.95
CA MET A 117 -13.32 -23.61 -1.22
C MET A 117 -13.87 -23.66 0.21
N GLY A 118 -15.10 -24.16 0.33
CA GLY A 118 -15.68 -24.75 1.55
C GLY A 118 -15.37 -24.10 2.90
N GLY A 119 -16.29 -23.23 3.37
CA GLY A 119 -16.52 -23.04 4.79
C GLY A 119 -16.26 -21.63 5.34
N GLY A 120 -17.34 -20.84 5.43
CA GLY A 120 -17.46 -19.70 6.35
C GLY A 120 -17.54 -18.32 5.68
N PRO A 121 -18.38 -17.40 6.19
CA PRO A 121 -18.37 -16.02 5.72
C PRO A 121 -17.00 -15.40 6.00
N CYS A 122 -16.37 -14.87 4.96
CA CYS A 122 -15.17 -14.05 5.07
C CYS A 122 -15.52 -12.76 5.84
N ASN A 123 -15.35 -12.80 7.16
CA ASN A 123 -15.27 -11.59 7.95
C ASN A 123 -14.07 -10.79 7.44
N ARG A 124 -14.37 -9.64 6.81
CA ARG A 124 -13.43 -8.61 6.35
C ARG A 124 -12.72 -7.89 7.53
N GLU A 125 -12.48 -8.59 8.63
CA GLU A 125 -12.07 -7.98 9.91
C GLU A 125 -10.80 -8.58 10.53
N LEU A 126 -10.15 -9.59 9.93
CA LEU A 126 -8.97 -10.22 10.54
C LEU A 126 -7.75 -10.39 9.60
N VAL A 127 -7.47 -9.40 8.75
CA VAL A 127 -6.14 -9.25 8.12
C VAL A 127 -5.48 -7.94 8.57
N TRP A 128 -5.50 -7.70 9.87
CA TRP A 128 -4.53 -6.80 10.50
C TRP A 128 -3.62 -7.69 11.35
N SER A 129 -2.50 -8.14 10.77
CA SER A 129 -1.39 -8.70 11.54
C SER A 129 -1.10 -7.78 12.73
N ALA A 130 -0.73 -8.31 13.90
CA ALA A 130 -0.46 -7.53 15.13
C ALA A 130 0.52 -6.34 14.93
N ARG A 131 1.25 -6.33 13.81
CA ARG A 131 2.12 -5.24 13.36
C ARG A 131 1.36 -3.97 12.91
N ASN A 132 0.10 -4.10 12.46
CA ASN A 132 -0.72 -2.98 12.00
C ASN A 132 -1.49 -2.28 13.14
N ILE A 133 -1.83 -2.98 14.23
CA ILE A 133 -2.37 -2.34 15.44
C ILE A 133 -1.34 -1.36 16.01
N ILE A 134 -0.06 -1.74 16.02
CA ILE A 134 1.05 -0.88 16.48
C ILE A 134 1.18 0.37 15.59
N ILE A 135 1.05 0.24 14.26
CA ILE A 135 1.12 1.38 13.34
C ILE A 135 -0.06 2.35 13.54
N ILE A 136 -1.27 1.82 13.74
CA ILE A 136 -2.46 2.64 14.03
C ILE A 136 -2.29 3.39 15.37
N ILE A 137 -1.77 2.73 16.41
CA ILE A 137 -1.50 3.39 17.71
C ILE A 137 -0.43 4.50 17.55
N ILE A 138 0.61 4.29 16.76
CA ILE A 138 1.65 5.32 16.51
C ILE A 138 1.09 6.54 15.76
N ILE A 139 0.13 6.34 14.84
CA ILE A 139 -0.50 7.44 14.08
C ILE A 139 -1.45 8.25 14.96
N ILE A 140 -2.17 7.61 15.89
CA ILE A 140 -3.11 8.29 16.80
C ILE A 140 -2.36 9.04 17.93
N ASP A 141 -1.18 8.57 18.35
CA ASP A 141 -0.39 9.22 19.41
C ASP A 141 0.33 10.50 18.92
N LYS A 142 0.76 10.54 17.65
CA LYS A 142 1.45 11.72 17.08
C LYS A 142 0.56 12.94 16.84
N THR A 143 -0.76 12.80 16.76
CA THR A 143 -1.69 13.93 16.63
C THR A 143 -2.07 14.53 17.99
N ALA A 144 -1.90 13.79 19.08
CA ALA A 144 -2.19 14.27 20.43
C ALA A 144 -1.07 15.19 21.00
N SER A 145 0.18 15.03 20.55
CA SER A 145 1.31 15.82 21.07
C SER A 145 1.44 17.24 20.46
N LEU A 146 0.83 17.53 19.31
CA LEU A 146 0.95 18.85 18.67
C LEU A 146 -0.15 19.86 19.06
N LEU A 147 -1.22 19.43 19.72
CA LEU A 147 -2.38 20.29 20.02
C LEU A 147 -2.40 20.90 21.44
N LEU A 148 -1.41 20.55 22.29
CA LEU A 148 -1.29 21.10 23.65
C LEU A 148 -0.39 22.35 23.77
N LEU A 149 0.17 22.87 22.68
CA LEU A 149 1.05 24.05 22.69
C LEU A 149 0.42 25.34 22.15
N LEU A 150 -0.87 25.36 21.77
CA LEU A 150 -1.52 26.53 21.16
C LEU A 150 -2.67 27.17 21.95
N PHE A 151 -2.95 26.73 23.18
CA PHE A 151 -3.87 27.45 24.06
C PHE A 151 -3.27 27.62 25.46
N CYS A 152 -2.30 28.53 25.58
CA CYS A 152 -1.92 29.11 26.85
C CYS A 152 -2.01 30.63 26.75
N PRO A 153 -3.19 31.24 26.94
CA PRO A 153 -3.26 32.67 27.21
C PRO A 153 -2.99 32.92 28.70
N LEU A 154 -1.96 33.74 28.95
CA LEU A 154 -1.87 34.78 29.97
C LEU A 154 -2.40 34.46 31.40
N SER A 155 -1.44 34.39 32.34
CA SER A 155 -1.56 34.83 33.74
C SER A 155 -2.20 36.23 33.89
N PRO A 156 -2.57 36.75 35.09
CA PRO A 156 -2.36 36.25 36.48
C PRO A 156 -3.58 36.41 37.43
N GLY A 157 -3.54 35.88 38.66
CA GLY A 157 -4.56 36.23 39.67
C GLY A 157 -4.49 35.52 41.02
N ASP A 158 -4.01 36.25 42.03
CA ASP A 158 -4.01 36.11 43.49
C ASP A 158 -4.88 35.03 44.21
N ARG A 159 -4.18 34.32 45.13
CA ARG A 159 -4.43 34.28 46.59
C ARG A 159 -5.88 34.06 47.08
N TYR A 160 -6.14 32.92 47.75
CA TYR A 160 -6.84 32.88 49.06
C TYR A 160 -6.88 31.47 49.72
N GLN A 161 -6.98 31.51 51.06
CA GLN A 161 -7.26 30.47 52.08
C GLN A 161 -6.10 29.54 52.50
N SER A 162 -5.57 29.56 53.73
CA SER A 162 -6.10 29.61 55.12
C SER A 162 -6.78 28.31 55.57
N GLY A 163 -6.14 27.59 56.50
CA GLY A 163 -6.73 26.45 57.19
C GLY A 163 -5.72 25.70 58.06
N GLY A 164 -5.50 26.15 59.30
CA GLY A 164 -4.66 25.50 60.29
C GLY A 164 -5.27 25.61 61.68
N ARG A 165 -6.17 24.67 61.98
CA ARG A 165 -6.71 24.28 63.29
C ARG A 165 -6.74 22.75 63.13
N GLU A 166 -5.97 21.94 63.83
CA GLU A 166 -5.86 21.74 65.28
C GLU A 166 -4.43 21.38 65.72
#